data_AF-A0A6I3KBR3-F1
#
_entry.id   AF-A0A6I3KBR3-F1
#
_cell.length_a   1.000
_cell.length_b   1.000
_cell.length_c   1.000
_cell.angle_alpha   90.00
_cell.angle_beta   90.00
_cell.angle_gamma   90.00
#
_symmetry.space_group_name_H-M   'P 1'
#
loop_
_entity.id
_entity.type
_entity.pdbx_description
1 polymer ?
#
loop_
_entity_poly.entity_id
_entity_poly.type
_entity_poly.pdbx_seq_one_letter_code
_entity_poly.pdbx_strand_id
1 'polypeptide(L)'
;MTQLYIQRTTETARPCRCDNCGWTGTEDDVNAISDAQERLEAGGTVPAGECPEDDCGALAYIVTPEPEAPRLTVADLVAREVVYCVSTLVYDATSHAQVHTWDDNEEDARIDLWTPMPDYDEACAENDITLIEVGADEWTWTGPGGREGATWDTKQEAAIGALEACRVDVSEYSGEVYEHWIVSEWFADKLEAAGERVVRDWHGLTIWARTTTGQAIYMDSVVQSIHADLFRNTAVEG
;
A
#
# COMPACT_ATOMS: atom_id res chain seq x y z
N MET A 1 24.29 40.56 11.71
CA MET A 1 23.96 40.99 10.34
C MET A 1 23.31 39.80 9.65
N THR A 2 21.99 39.80 9.55
CA THR A 2 21.24 38.69 8.94
C THR A 2 20.99 39.05 7.48
N GLN A 3 21.72 38.41 6.57
CA GLN A 3 21.41 38.50 5.14
C GLN A 3 20.18 37.64 4.87
N LEU A 4 19.03 38.29 4.65
CA LEU A 4 17.88 37.69 3.99
C LEU A 4 18.26 37.47 2.52
N TYR A 5 18.51 36.23 2.14
CA TYR A 5 18.54 35.82 0.75
C TYR A 5 17.10 35.75 0.24
N ILE A 6 16.65 36.77 -0.49
CA ILE A 6 15.48 36.65 -1.35
C ILE A 6 15.93 35.79 -2.54
N GLN A 7 15.65 34.49 -2.49
CA GLN A 7 15.75 33.64 -3.66
C GLN A 7 14.77 34.19 -4.70
N ARG A 8 15.27 34.74 -5.81
CA ARG A 8 14.46 34.91 -7.01
C ARG A 8 14.06 33.52 -7.45
N THR A 9 12.81 33.14 -7.21
CA THR A 9 12.17 32.07 -7.97
C THR A 9 12.29 32.46 -9.44
N THR A 10 13.05 31.70 -10.21
CA THR A 10 12.91 31.73 -11.67
C THR A 10 11.48 31.29 -11.96
N GLU A 11 10.58 32.24 -12.20
CA GLU A 11 9.26 31.97 -12.73
C GLU A 11 9.46 31.12 -13.99
N THR A 12 9.02 29.87 -13.90
CA THR A 12 9.01 28.97 -15.04
C THR A 12 7.90 29.47 -15.95
N ALA A 13 8.25 29.89 -17.16
CA ALA A 13 7.32 30.47 -18.11
C ALA A 13 6.07 29.59 -18.28
N ARG A 14 4.88 30.19 -18.20
CA ARG A 14 3.62 29.43 -18.15
C ARG A 14 3.30 28.81 -19.51
N PRO A 15 2.86 27.54 -19.57
CA PRO A 15 2.52 26.90 -20.84
C PRO A 15 1.28 27.54 -21.46
N CYS A 16 1.32 27.72 -22.77
CA CYS A 16 0.29 28.34 -23.58
C CYS A 16 -0.11 27.45 -24.75
N ARG A 17 -1.35 27.57 -25.20
CA ARG A 17 -1.88 26.87 -26.37
C ARG A 17 -2.67 27.82 -27.25
N CYS A 18 -2.46 27.72 -28.55
CA CYS A 18 -3.23 28.45 -29.55
C CYS A 18 -4.66 27.92 -29.66
N ASP A 19 -5.61 28.83 -29.79
CA ASP A 19 -7.05 28.54 -29.92
C ASP A 19 -7.44 28.00 -31.32
N ASN A 20 -6.55 28.08 -32.31
CA ASN A 20 -6.86 27.73 -33.70
C ASN A 20 -5.97 26.61 -34.29
N CYS A 21 -4.63 26.77 -34.30
CA CYS A 21 -3.75 25.90 -35.07
C CYS A 21 -3.11 24.73 -34.28
N GLY A 22 -3.41 24.61 -32.99
CA GLY A 22 -2.86 23.55 -32.14
C GLY A 22 -1.43 23.77 -31.66
N TRP A 23 -0.82 24.93 -31.96
CA TRP A 23 0.48 25.32 -31.40
C TRP A 23 0.46 25.31 -29.86
N THR A 24 1.55 24.82 -29.27
CA THR A 24 1.80 24.84 -27.83
C THR A 24 3.20 25.36 -27.55
N GLY A 25 3.35 26.25 -26.58
CA GLY A 25 4.63 26.82 -26.19
C GLY A 25 4.52 27.45 -24.80
N THR A 26 5.32 28.46 -24.52
CA THR A 26 5.26 29.22 -23.27
C THR A 26 4.79 30.65 -23.50
N GLU A 27 4.48 31.39 -22.43
CA GLU A 27 4.11 32.81 -22.51
C GLU A 27 5.24 33.72 -23.05
N ASP A 28 6.48 33.22 -23.09
CA ASP A 28 7.60 33.93 -23.70
C ASP A 28 7.66 33.72 -25.23
N ASP A 29 7.00 32.69 -25.75
CA ASP A 29 7.03 32.31 -27.17
C ASP A 29 5.90 32.94 -27.99
N VAL A 30 4.97 33.67 -27.36
CA VAL A 30 3.83 34.31 -28.03
C VAL A 30 4.16 35.72 -28.52
N ASN A 31 3.55 36.11 -29.63
CA ASN A 31 3.66 37.45 -30.18
C ASN A 31 2.80 38.46 -29.42
N ALA A 32 3.14 39.75 -29.53
CA ALA A 32 2.28 40.82 -29.05
C ALA A 32 0.97 40.86 -29.85
N ILE A 33 -0.15 41.05 -29.15
CA ILE A 33 -1.48 41.04 -29.76
C ILE A 33 -1.68 42.28 -30.63
N SER A 34 -1.86 42.06 -31.92
CA SER A 34 -2.27 43.11 -32.86
C SER A 34 -3.73 43.50 -32.61
N ASP A 35 -4.05 44.80 -32.65
CA ASP A 35 -5.42 45.34 -32.53
C ASP A 35 -6.20 44.83 -31.29
N ALA A 36 -5.51 44.72 -30.15
CA ALA A 36 -6.05 44.13 -28.93
C ALA A 36 -7.39 44.73 -28.45
N GLN A 37 -7.65 46.02 -28.71
CA GLN A 37 -8.90 46.68 -28.33
C GLN A 37 -10.13 46.17 -29.12
N GLU A 38 -9.93 45.66 -30.33
CA GLU A 38 -11.01 45.13 -31.18
C GLU A 38 -11.21 43.63 -30.99
N ARG A 39 -10.17 42.93 -30.53
CA ARG A 39 -10.13 41.46 -30.46
C ARG A 39 -10.42 40.89 -29.07
N LEU A 40 -10.37 41.72 -28.03
CA LEU A 40 -10.65 41.29 -26.65
C LEU A 40 -12.11 41.55 -26.30
N GLU A 41 -12.80 40.50 -25.86
CA GLU A 41 -14.15 40.63 -25.32
C GLU A 41 -14.11 41.15 -23.88
N ALA A 42 -14.91 42.18 -23.59
CA ALA A 42 -15.01 42.72 -22.25
C ALA A 42 -15.52 41.66 -21.26
N GLY A 43 -14.69 41.29 -20.29
CA GLY A 43 -14.99 40.26 -19.28
C GLY A 43 -14.58 38.83 -19.68
N GLY A 44 -13.96 38.65 -20.85
CA GLY A 44 -13.40 37.36 -21.28
C GLY A 44 -12.07 37.02 -20.62
N THR A 45 -11.63 35.77 -20.78
CA THR A 45 -10.30 35.31 -20.35
C THR A 45 -9.21 36.08 -21.09
N VAL A 46 -8.22 36.59 -20.35
CA VAL A 46 -7.10 37.33 -20.94
C VAL A 46 -6.15 36.34 -21.64
N PRO A 47 -5.91 36.48 -22.96
CA PRO A 47 -4.93 35.66 -23.67
C PRO A 47 -3.49 35.99 -23.22
N ALA A 48 -2.60 35.01 -23.35
CA ALA A 48 -1.17 35.20 -23.13
C ALA A 48 -0.54 36.08 -24.22
N GLY A 49 -1.01 35.93 -25.46
CA GLY A 49 -0.50 36.66 -26.62
C GLY A 49 -1.12 36.15 -27.92
N GLU A 50 -0.52 36.52 -29.04
CA GLU A 50 -0.87 36.04 -30.37
C GLU A 50 0.02 34.85 -30.74
N CYS A 51 -0.55 33.86 -31.43
CA CYS A 51 0.18 32.67 -31.85
C CYS A 51 1.36 33.04 -32.77
N PRO A 52 2.56 32.45 -32.56
CA PRO A 52 3.74 32.78 -33.35
C PRO A 52 3.75 32.14 -34.75
N GLU A 53 2.84 31.22 -35.05
CA GLU A 53 2.75 30.60 -36.37
C GLU A 53 2.31 31.62 -37.42
N ASP A 54 3.13 31.78 -38.47
CA ASP A 54 3.06 32.88 -39.46
C ASP A 54 1.68 33.04 -40.14
N ASP A 55 0.92 31.96 -40.29
CA ASP A 55 -0.39 31.95 -40.96
C ASP A 55 -1.58 31.80 -39.98
N CYS A 56 -1.34 31.80 -38.66
CA CYS A 56 -2.40 31.56 -37.68
C CYS A 56 -3.08 32.84 -37.21
N GLY A 57 -2.29 33.79 -36.67
CA GLY A 57 -2.78 35.06 -36.12
C GLY A 57 -3.80 34.95 -34.97
N ALA A 58 -4.13 33.74 -34.49
CA ALA A 58 -5.11 33.52 -33.43
C ALA A 58 -4.53 33.80 -32.03
N LEU A 59 -5.40 33.97 -31.04
CA LEU A 59 -4.98 34.18 -29.66
C LEU A 59 -4.50 32.86 -29.04
N ALA A 60 -3.45 32.94 -28.22
CA ALA A 60 -2.94 31.85 -27.41
C ALA A 60 -3.26 32.11 -25.94
N TYR A 61 -3.69 31.08 -25.22
CA TYR A 61 -4.13 31.16 -23.84
C TYR A 61 -3.25 30.32 -22.94
N ILE A 62 -3.04 30.78 -21.71
CA ILE A 62 -2.35 30.01 -20.68
C ILE A 62 -3.16 28.75 -20.38
N VAL A 63 -2.52 27.60 -20.50
CA VAL A 63 -3.10 26.32 -20.12
C VAL A 63 -2.74 26.09 -18.66
N THR A 64 -3.72 26.16 -17.77
CA THR A 64 -3.57 25.56 -16.45
C THR A 64 -3.60 24.06 -16.63
N PRO A 65 -2.53 23.31 -16.29
CA PRO A 65 -2.62 21.85 -16.28
C PRO A 65 -3.77 21.48 -15.35
N GLU A 66 -4.63 20.55 -15.79
CA GLU A 66 -5.60 19.95 -14.89
C GLU A 66 -4.83 19.38 -13.69
N PRO A 67 -5.27 19.62 -12.44
CA PRO A 67 -4.57 19.07 -11.30
C PRO A 67 -4.55 17.55 -11.45
N GLU A 68 -3.34 16.97 -11.45
CA GLU A 68 -3.22 15.50 -11.40
C GLU A 68 -4.08 15.01 -10.24
N ALA A 69 -4.93 14.01 -10.51
CA ALA A 69 -5.75 13.43 -9.47
C ALA A 69 -4.85 13.02 -8.29
N PRO A 70 -5.21 13.36 -7.04
CA PRO A 70 -4.35 13.11 -5.90
C PRO A 70 -4.05 11.61 -5.83
N ARG A 71 -2.76 11.26 -5.89
CA ARG A 71 -2.31 9.89 -5.68
C ARG A 71 -2.54 9.55 -4.22
N LEU A 72 -3.37 8.54 -3.95
CA LEU A 72 -3.59 8.01 -2.60
C LEU A 72 -2.23 7.64 -2.00
N THR A 73 -1.85 8.26 -0.89
CA THR A 73 -0.60 7.93 -0.19
C THR A 73 -0.80 6.74 0.75
N VAL A 74 0.28 6.14 1.25
CA VAL A 74 0.20 5.10 2.29
C VAL A 74 -0.47 5.64 3.56
N ALA A 75 -0.21 6.90 3.91
CA ALA A 75 -0.85 7.55 5.04
C ALA A 75 -2.37 7.70 4.85
N ASP A 76 -2.82 8.01 3.64
CA ASP A 76 -4.25 8.08 3.32
C ASP A 76 -4.93 6.71 3.40
N LEU A 77 -4.23 5.65 2.99
CA LEU A 77 -4.69 4.26 3.15
C LEU A 77 -4.89 3.94 4.64
N VAL A 78 -3.85 4.16 5.46
CA VAL A 78 -3.91 3.92 6.91
C VAL A 78 -5.04 4.71 7.57
N ALA A 79 -5.18 5.99 7.23
CA ALA A 79 -6.20 6.86 7.80
C ALA A 79 -7.65 6.40 7.49
N ARG A 80 -7.84 5.61 6.44
CA ARG A 80 -9.15 5.08 6.04
C ARG A 80 -9.41 3.69 6.60
N GLU A 81 -8.38 2.85 6.59
CA GLU A 81 -8.54 1.41 6.76
C GLU A 81 -8.13 0.91 8.16
N VAL A 82 -7.35 1.70 8.91
CA VAL A 82 -6.94 1.39 10.27
C VAL A 82 -7.62 2.35 11.23
N VAL A 83 -8.46 1.80 12.12
CA VAL A 83 -9.44 2.58 12.87
C VAL A 83 -8.91 2.99 14.24
N TYR A 84 -8.65 2.01 15.13
CA TYR A 84 -8.18 2.27 16.49
C TYR A 84 -7.28 1.16 17.01
N CYS A 85 -6.29 1.55 17.82
CA CYS A 85 -5.55 0.60 18.63
C CYS A 85 -6.42 0.12 19.79
N VAL A 86 -6.53 -1.20 19.93
CA VAL A 86 -7.37 -1.86 20.94
C VAL A 86 -6.59 -2.84 21.81
N SER A 87 -5.25 -2.76 21.85
CA SER A 87 -4.42 -3.69 22.64
C SER A 87 -4.83 -3.76 24.12
N THR A 88 -5.16 -2.63 24.75
CA THR A 88 -5.65 -2.63 26.14
C THR A 88 -7.01 -3.32 26.29
N LEU A 89 -7.92 -3.11 25.33
CA LEU A 89 -9.23 -3.76 25.32
C LEU A 89 -9.09 -5.27 25.17
N VAL A 90 -8.25 -5.71 24.22
CA VAL A 90 -7.93 -7.12 24.02
C VAL A 90 -7.33 -7.70 25.29
N TYR A 91 -6.30 -7.06 25.85
CA TYR A 91 -5.68 -7.49 27.10
C TYR A 91 -6.69 -7.66 28.25
N ASP A 92 -7.55 -6.66 28.48
CA ASP A 92 -8.52 -6.73 29.56
C ASP A 92 -9.56 -7.84 29.33
N ALA A 93 -10.07 -7.96 28.10
CA ALA A 93 -11.06 -8.97 27.73
C ALA A 93 -10.50 -10.39 27.83
N THR A 94 -9.26 -10.62 27.39
CA THR A 94 -8.64 -11.95 27.41
C THR A 94 -8.08 -12.32 28.79
N SER A 95 -7.74 -11.34 29.63
CA SER A 95 -7.18 -11.58 30.98
C SER A 95 -8.23 -11.72 32.08
N HIS A 96 -9.40 -11.06 31.95
CA HIS A 96 -10.45 -11.07 32.97
C HIS A 96 -11.65 -11.96 32.61
N ALA A 97 -11.57 -12.62 31.46
CA ALA A 97 -12.39 -13.77 31.09
C ALA A 97 -12.51 -14.76 32.26
N GLN A 98 -13.67 -14.86 32.90
CA GLN A 98 -13.91 -15.95 33.84
C GLN A 98 -13.82 -17.27 33.07
N VAL A 99 -12.97 -18.18 33.55
CA VAL A 99 -12.52 -19.45 32.94
C VAL A 99 -13.67 -20.46 32.64
N HIS A 100 -14.94 -20.07 32.77
CA HIS A 100 -16.06 -21.01 32.77
C HIS A 100 -17.22 -20.72 31.82
N THR A 101 -17.10 -19.81 30.84
CA THR A 101 -18.21 -19.54 29.90
C THR A 101 -17.78 -19.23 28.46
N TRP A 102 -16.65 -19.75 28.00
CA TRP A 102 -16.22 -19.60 26.61
C TRP A 102 -16.70 -20.84 25.85
N ASP A 103 -17.34 -20.63 24.71
CA ASP A 103 -17.48 -21.73 23.75
C ASP A 103 -16.14 -21.93 23.01
N ASP A 104 -16.00 -23.07 22.34
CA ASP A 104 -14.76 -23.44 21.66
C ASP A 104 -14.30 -22.37 20.63
N ASN A 105 -15.24 -21.65 20.00
CA ASN A 105 -14.91 -20.63 19.00
C ASN A 105 -14.35 -19.35 19.65
N GLU A 106 -14.90 -18.93 20.79
CA GLU A 106 -14.39 -17.77 21.52
C GLU A 106 -12.99 -18.03 22.12
N GLU A 107 -12.70 -19.29 22.49
CA GLU A 107 -11.38 -19.71 22.95
C GLU A 107 -10.34 -19.68 21.82
N ASP A 108 -10.67 -20.19 20.64
CA ASP A 108 -9.79 -20.14 19.47
C ASP A 108 -9.49 -18.69 19.06
N ALA A 109 -10.51 -17.83 18.99
CA ALA A 109 -10.32 -16.41 18.68
C ALA A 109 -9.42 -15.70 19.72
N ARG A 110 -9.55 -16.07 21.00
CA ARG A 110 -8.66 -15.56 22.06
C ARG A 110 -7.21 -15.98 21.82
N ILE A 111 -6.97 -17.24 21.46
CA ILE A 111 -5.62 -17.75 21.17
C ILE A 111 -5.05 -17.03 19.95
N ASP A 112 -5.83 -16.88 18.89
CA ASP A 112 -5.41 -16.22 17.64
C ASP A 112 -5.06 -14.75 17.84
N LEU A 113 -5.73 -14.03 18.75
CA LEU A 113 -5.38 -12.64 19.08
C LEU A 113 -3.96 -12.51 19.63
N TRP A 114 -3.38 -13.57 20.21
CA TRP A 114 -2.04 -13.56 20.79
C TRP A 114 -1.03 -14.42 20.00
N THR A 115 -1.48 -15.09 18.95
CA THR A 115 -0.67 -16.05 18.18
C THR A 115 -0.46 -15.52 16.76
N PRO A 116 0.76 -15.11 16.39
CA PRO A 116 1.02 -14.66 15.05
C PRO A 116 0.93 -15.81 14.04
N MET A 117 0.92 -15.44 12.75
CA MET A 117 1.13 -16.44 11.70
C MET A 117 2.58 -16.94 11.76
N PRO A 118 2.82 -18.27 11.73
CA PRO A 118 4.18 -18.80 11.68
C PRO A 118 4.89 -18.45 10.37
N ASP A 119 6.15 -18.05 10.43
CA ASP A 119 6.99 -17.86 9.24
C ASP A 119 7.59 -19.20 8.79
N TYR A 120 6.85 -19.90 7.95
CA TYR A 120 7.27 -21.19 7.40
C TYR A 120 8.49 -21.08 6.48
N ASP A 121 8.67 -19.94 5.80
CA ASP A 121 9.75 -19.73 4.86
C ASP A 121 11.07 -19.52 5.61
N GLU A 122 11.08 -18.68 6.66
CA GLU A 122 12.23 -18.49 7.55
C GLU A 122 12.57 -19.80 8.28
N ALA A 123 11.57 -20.49 8.84
CA ALA A 123 11.78 -21.77 9.52
C ALA A 123 12.41 -22.83 8.59
N CYS A 124 11.98 -22.91 7.33
CA CYS A 124 12.59 -23.83 6.36
C CYS A 124 14.04 -23.42 6.05
N ALA A 125 14.27 -22.13 5.78
CA ALA A 125 15.57 -21.61 5.38
C ALA A 125 16.65 -21.82 6.46
N GLU A 126 16.32 -21.60 7.74
CA GLU A 126 17.28 -21.79 8.84
C GLU A 126 17.56 -23.26 9.19
N ASN A 127 16.70 -24.19 8.75
CA ASN A 127 16.81 -25.61 9.06
C ASN A 127 17.29 -26.47 7.87
N ASP A 128 17.95 -25.86 6.88
CA ASP A 128 18.43 -26.52 5.65
C ASP A 128 17.31 -27.29 4.91
N ILE A 129 16.08 -26.77 4.94
CA ILE A 129 14.93 -27.30 4.22
C ILE A 129 14.72 -26.47 2.96
N THR A 130 14.71 -27.14 1.81
CA THR A 130 14.43 -26.52 0.51
C THR A 130 13.11 -27.06 -0.03
N LEU A 131 12.18 -26.17 -0.33
CA LEU A 131 10.92 -26.48 -1.02
C LEU A 131 11.15 -26.44 -2.53
N ILE A 132 10.62 -27.43 -3.23
CA ILE A 132 10.85 -27.64 -4.65
C ILE A 132 9.50 -27.80 -5.34
N GLU A 133 9.21 -26.92 -6.29
CA GLU A 133 8.07 -27.07 -7.20
C GLU A 133 8.42 -28.12 -8.26
N VAL A 134 7.64 -29.20 -8.33
CA VAL A 134 7.86 -30.34 -9.24
C VAL A 134 6.80 -30.44 -10.33
N GLY A 135 5.70 -29.70 -10.18
CA GLY A 135 4.60 -29.61 -11.12
C GLY A 135 3.74 -28.38 -10.84
N ALA A 136 2.73 -28.13 -11.68
CA ALA A 136 1.77 -27.07 -11.43
C ALA A 136 0.98 -27.41 -10.15
N ASP A 137 1.07 -26.55 -9.15
CA ASP A 137 0.48 -26.76 -7.82
C ASP A 137 0.96 -28.08 -7.18
N GLU A 138 2.22 -28.44 -7.39
CA GLU A 138 2.79 -29.67 -6.85
C GLU A 138 4.18 -29.40 -6.26
N TRP A 139 4.29 -29.56 -4.94
CA TRP A 139 5.46 -29.17 -4.14
C TRP A 139 6.01 -30.34 -3.34
N THR A 140 7.34 -30.48 -3.31
CA THR A 140 8.06 -31.41 -2.44
C THR A 140 9.15 -30.68 -1.66
N TRP A 141 9.93 -31.40 -0.86
CA TRP A 141 11.00 -30.82 -0.07
C TRP A 141 12.22 -31.73 0.06
N THR A 142 13.38 -31.11 0.23
CA THR A 142 14.62 -31.76 0.65
C THR A 142 15.09 -31.17 1.96
N GLY A 143 15.46 -32.00 2.92
CA GLY A 143 15.93 -31.56 4.24
C GLY A 143 17.35 -32.02 4.58
N PRO A 144 17.80 -31.77 5.82
CA PRO A 144 19.13 -32.11 6.29
C PRO A 144 19.52 -33.57 6.00
N GLY A 145 20.73 -33.77 5.49
CA GLY A 145 21.24 -35.10 5.17
C GLY A 145 20.66 -35.74 3.91
N GLY A 146 20.04 -34.95 3.02
CA GLY A 146 19.48 -35.42 1.76
C GLY A 146 18.17 -36.19 1.93
N ARG A 147 17.43 -35.90 3.01
CA ARG A 147 16.10 -36.48 3.22
C ARG A 147 15.13 -35.87 2.22
N GLU A 148 14.33 -36.71 1.58
CA GLU A 148 13.30 -36.27 0.63
C GLU A 148 11.90 -36.44 1.25
N GLY A 149 11.03 -35.51 0.89
CA GLY A 149 9.66 -35.40 1.37
C GLY A 149 8.61 -36.07 0.50
N ALA A 150 7.39 -36.14 1.05
CA ALA A 150 6.20 -36.37 0.24
C ALA A 150 5.88 -35.14 -0.63
N THR A 151 4.96 -35.32 -1.57
CA THR A 151 4.47 -34.26 -2.44
C THR A 151 3.13 -33.73 -1.94
N TRP A 152 2.91 -32.43 -2.10
CA TRP A 152 1.77 -31.67 -1.60
C TRP A 152 1.23 -30.71 -2.65
N ASP A 153 -0.04 -30.33 -2.51
CA ASP A 153 -0.73 -29.47 -3.48
C ASP A 153 -0.35 -27.98 -3.31
N THR A 154 0.19 -27.61 -2.15
CA THR A 154 0.60 -26.23 -1.87
C THR A 154 2.00 -26.15 -1.27
N LYS A 155 2.68 -25.02 -1.52
CA LYS A 155 3.98 -24.70 -0.91
C LYS A 155 3.90 -24.73 0.62
N GLN A 156 2.81 -24.21 1.20
CA GLN A 156 2.64 -24.14 2.65
C GLN A 156 2.47 -25.53 3.27
N GLU A 157 1.66 -26.41 2.68
CA GLU A 157 1.53 -27.80 3.16
C GLU A 157 2.85 -28.56 3.06
N ALA A 158 3.61 -28.35 1.97
CA ALA A 158 4.95 -28.92 1.84
C ALA A 158 5.89 -28.42 2.95
N ALA A 159 5.84 -27.13 3.30
CA ALA A 159 6.60 -26.55 4.40
C ALA A 159 6.21 -27.16 5.75
N ILE A 160 4.92 -27.23 6.06
CA ILE A 160 4.41 -27.85 7.29
C ILE A 160 4.88 -29.30 7.41
N GLY A 161 4.70 -30.09 6.34
CA GLY A 161 5.13 -31.49 6.32
C GLY A 161 6.64 -31.66 6.45
N ALA A 162 7.43 -30.74 5.88
CA ALA A 162 8.89 -30.73 6.01
C ALA A 162 9.34 -30.46 7.44
N LEU A 163 8.78 -29.41 8.05
CA LEU A 163 9.11 -29.00 9.42
C LEU A 163 8.71 -30.09 10.43
N GLU A 164 7.53 -30.68 10.29
CA GLU A 164 7.09 -31.80 11.13
C GLU A 164 8.02 -33.00 10.99
N ALA A 165 8.35 -33.38 9.75
CA ALA A 165 9.24 -34.51 9.49
C ALA A 165 10.64 -34.27 10.08
N CYS A 166 11.16 -33.04 9.98
CA CYS A 166 12.45 -32.61 10.51
C CYS A 166 12.40 -32.28 12.01
N ARG A 167 11.22 -32.32 12.64
CA ARG A 167 10.98 -31.97 14.06
C ARG A 167 11.44 -30.55 14.40
N VAL A 168 11.19 -29.62 13.50
CA VAL A 168 11.41 -28.19 13.70
C VAL A 168 10.17 -27.60 14.36
N ASP A 169 10.37 -26.89 15.47
CA ASP A 169 9.30 -26.14 16.12
C ASP A 169 9.16 -24.78 15.43
N VAL A 170 8.10 -24.63 14.63
CA VAL A 170 7.86 -23.39 13.87
C VAL A 170 7.56 -22.20 14.77
N SER A 171 7.16 -22.43 16.03
CA SER A 171 6.86 -21.34 16.96
C SER A 171 8.11 -20.52 17.33
N GLU A 172 9.31 -21.10 17.21
CA GLU A 172 10.58 -20.38 17.40
C GLU A 172 10.83 -19.32 16.31
N TYR A 173 10.14 -19.43 15.19
CA TYR A 173 10.19 -18.53 14.02
C TYR A 173 8.95 -17.65 13.93
N SER A 174 8.03 -17.78 14.88
CA SER A 174 6.89 -16.88 14.97
C SER A 174 7.31 -15.65 15.76
N GLY A 175 6.97 -14.46 15.26
CA GLY A 175 7.15 -13.22 16.00
C GLY A 175 6.30 -13.19 17.28
N GLU A 176 6.23 -12.04 17.94
CA GLU A 176 5.27 -11.81 19.03
C GLU A 176 4.24 -10.79 18.57
N VAL A 177 2.97 -10.97 18.96
CA VAL A 177 1.95 -9.95 18.73
C VAL A 177 2.14 -8.83 19.75
N TYR A 178 2.44 -7.62 19.27
CA TYR A 178 2.65 -6.46 20.13
C TYR A 178 1.45 -5.52 20.18
N GLU A 179 0.70 -5.42 19.08
CA GLU A 179 -0.37 -4.44 18.94
C GLU A 179 -1.62 -5.03 18.28
N HIS A 180 -2.80 -4.59 18.73
CA HIS A 180 -4.08 -4.98 18.15
C HIS A 180 -4.75 -3.76 17.55
N TRP A 181 -5.14 -3.85 16.29
CA TRP A 181 -5.75 -2.73 15.56
C TRP A 181 -7.07 -3.15 14.94
N ILE A 182 -8.13 -2.38 15.18
CA ILE A 182 -9.38 -2.52 14.42
C ILE A 182 -9.10 -2.07 12.99
N VAL A 183 -9.45 -2.90 12.02
CA VAL A 183 -9.28 -2.63 10.58
C VAL A 183 -10.58 -2.83 9.83
N SER A 184 -10.66 -2.28 8.61
CA SER A 184 -11.78 -2.56 7.71
C SER A 184 -11.75 -3.99 7.18
N GLU A 185 -12.90 -4.52 6.74
CA GLU A 185 -12.99 -5.83 6.09
C GLU A 185 -12.12 -5.94 4.84
N TRP A 186 -12.08 -4.87 4.03
CA TRP A 186 -11.25 -4.85 2.82
C TRP A 186 -9.77 -4.96 3.18
N PHE A 187 -9.33 -4.27 4.23
CA PHE A 187 -7.94 -4.30 4.62
C PHE A 187 -7.56 -5.59 5.32
N ALA A 188 -8.49 -6.19 6.08
CA ALA A 188 -8.36 -7.53 6.62
C ALA A 188 -8.07 -8.57 5.53
N ASP A 189 -8.82 -8.55 4.42
CA ASP A 189 -8.57 -9.46 3.28
C ASP A 189 -7.14 -9.31 2.72
N LYS A 190 -6.63 -8.07 2.67
CA LYS A 190 -5.28 -7.79 2.18
C LYS A 190 -4.20 -8.21 3.16
N LEU A 191 -4.43 -8.03 4.45
CA LEU A 191 -3.53 -8.46 5.52
C LEU A 191 -3.42 -9.99 5.55
N GLU A 192 -4.54 -10.71 5.53
CA GLU A 192 -4.54 -12.18 5.49
C GLU A 192 -3.83 -12.72 4.25
N ALA A 193 -4.06 -12.11 3.08
CA ALA A 193 -3.34 -12.46 1.85
C ALA A 193 -1.83 -12.18 1.92
N ALA A 194 -1.42 -11.23 2.77
CA ALA A 194 -0.02 -10.93 3.04
C ALA A 194 0.58 -11.81 4.17
N GLY A 195 -0.18 -12.76 4.72
CA GLY A 195 0.27 -13.65 5.78
C GLY A 195 0.16 -13.06 7.19
N GLU A 196 -0.57 -11.96 7.37
CA GLU A 196 -0.80 -11.37 8.70
C GLU A 196 -1.96 -12.05 9.43
N ARG A 197 -1.87 -12.10 10.76
CA ARG A 197 -2.96 -12.63 11.60
C ARG A 197 -4.09 -11.61 11.73
N VAL A 198 -5.27 -11.98 11.26
CA VAL A 198 -6.50 -11.22 11.48
C VAL A 198 -7.53 -12.09 12.19
N VAL A 199 -8.16 -11.55 13.23
CA VAL A 199 -9.26 -12.18 13.95
C VAL A 199 -10.53 -11.44 13.60
N ARG A 200 -11.45 -12.12 12.90
CA ARG A 200 -12.72 -11.56 12.44
C ARG A 200 -13.83 -11.82 13.46
N ASP A 201 -14.85 -10.97 13.43
CA ASP A 201 -16.08 -11.09 14.22
C ASP A 201 -15.87 -11.21 15.75
N TRP A 202 -14.70 -10.83 16.28
CA TRP A 202 -14.43 -10.86 17.71
C TRP A 202 -15.21 -9.75 18.41
N HIS A 203 -16.33 -10.12 19.03
CA HIS A 203 -17.34 -9.18 19.52
C HIS A 203 -17.82 -8.18 18.44
N GLY A 204 -17.88 -8.63 17.18
CA GLY A 204 -18.25 -7.80 16.03
C GLY A 204 -17.14 -6.85 15.56
N LEU A 205 -15.89 -7.10 15.95
CA LEU A 205 -14.72 -6.35 15.52
C LEU A 205 -13.81 -7.24 14.66
N THR A 206 -13.18 -6.62 13.67
CA THR A 206 -12.14 -7.24 12.85
C THR A 206 -10.80 -6.66 13.27
N ILE A 207 -9.96 -7.50 13.86
CA ILE A 207 -8.74 -7.10 14.57
C ILE A 207 -7.52 -7.69 13.88
N TRP A 208 -6.61 -6.82 13.45
CA TRP A 208 -5.27 -7.20 13.04
C TRP A 208 -4.35 -7.32 14.25
N ALA A 209 -3.74 -8.49 14.41
CA ALA A 209 -2.74 -8.79 15.43
C ALA A 209 -1.33 -8.54 14.86
N ARG A 210 -0.81 -7.33 15.09
CA ARG A 210 0.42 -6.81 14.49
C ARG A 210 1.65 -7.23 15.29
N THR A 211 2.68 -7.69 14.58
CA THR A 211 3.94 -8.22 15.14
C THR A 211 5.08 -7.21 15.27
N THR A 212 4.78 -5.92 15.09
CA THR A 212 5.75 -4.83 15.21
C THR A 212 5.19 -3.72 16.11
N THR A 213 6.08 -2.96 16.78
CA THR A 213 5.67 -1.89 17.71
C THR A 213 6.57 -0.66 17.63
N GLY A 214 6.05 0.48 18.10
CA GLY A 214 6.79 1.75 18.21
C GLY A 214 7.07 2.48 16.89
N GLN A 215 6.77 1.84 15.76
CA GLN A 215 6.81 2.45 14.43
C GLN A 215 5.41 2.91 14.03
N ALA A 216 5.33 4.01 13.27
CA ALA A 216 4.06 4.45 12.71
C ALA A 216 3.55 3.46 11.66
N ILE A 217 2.24 3.19 11.64
CA ILE A 217 1.63 2.15 10.79
C ILE A 217 1.89 2.40 9.30
N TYR A 218 1.95 3.65 8.84
CA TYR A 218 2.25 3.94 7.43
C TYR A 218 3.68 3.57 7.03
N MET A 219 4.59 3.32 7.97
CA MET A 219 5.95 2.82 7.72
C MET A 219 6.04 1.29 7.76
N ASP A 220 4.97 0.61 8.14
CA ASP A 220 4.92 -0.84 8.20
C ASP A 220 5.11 -1.45 6.80
N SER A 221 5.96 -2.46 6.69
CA SER A 221 6.33 -3.06 5.41
C SER A 221 5.15 -3.74 4.72
N VAL A 222 4.26 -4.39 5.48
CA VAL A 222 3.07 -5.03 4.90
C VAL A 222 2.12 -3.99 4.35
N VAL A 223 1.91 -2.91 5.09
CA VAL A 223 1.05 -1.79 4.66
C VAL A 223 1.60 -1.13 3.39
N GLN A 224 2.91 -0.94 3.32
CA GLN A 224 3.59 -0.43 2.11
C GLN A 224 3.45 -1.39 0.92
N SER A 225 3.55 -2.71 1.15
CA SER A 225 3.36 -3.72 0.09
C SER A 225 1.93 -3.72 -0.45
N ILE A 226 0.93 -3.71 0.44
CA ILE A 226 -0.48 -3.65 0.07
C ILE A 226 -0.77 -2.38 -0.75
N HIS A 227 -0.22 -1.24 -0.34
CA HIS A 227 -0.32 0.01 -1.10
C HIS A 227 0.31 -0.12 -2.48
N ALA A 228 1.51 -0.68 -2.59
CA ALA A 228 2.17 -0.87 -3.88
C ALA A 228 1.36 -1.77 -4.83
N ASP A 229 0.72 -2.83 -4.30
CA ASP A 229 -0.10 -3.76 -5.07
C ASP A 229 -1.37 -3.11 -5.65
N LEU A 230 -1.98 -2.17 -4.94
CA LEU A 230 -3.10 -1.38 -5.46
C LEU A 230 -2.75 -0.64 -6.76
N PHE A 231 -1.54 -0.10 -6.85
CA PHE A 231 -1.10 0.65 -8.03
C PHE A 231 -0.50 -0.24 -9.12
N ARG A 232 -0.03 -1.44 -8.79
CA ARG A 232 0.39 -2.43 -9.79
C ARG A 232 -0.82 -2.99 -10.54
N ASN A 233 -1.92 -3.29 -9.85
CA ASN A 233 -3.10 -3.87 -10.48
C ASN A 233 -3.89 -2.88 -11.34
N THR A 234 -3.86 -1.58 -11.03
CA THR A 234 -4.54 -0.55 -11.83
C THR A 234 -3.82 -0.23 -13.15
N ALA A 235 -2.53 -0.57 -13.28
CA ALA A 235 -1.75 -0.35 -14.51
C ALA A 235 -1.97 -1.42 -15.59
N VAL A 236 -2.60 -2.55 -15.26
CA VAL A 236 -2.83 -3.68 -16.20
C VAL A 236 -4.18 -3.56 -16.92
N GLU A 237 -5.10 -2.74 -16.40
CA GLU A 237 -6.45 -2.55 -16.95
C GLU A 237 -6.62 -1.23 -17.75
N GLY A 238 -5.53 -0.49 -17.98
CA GLY A 238 -5.51 0.82 -18.67
C GLY A 238 -4.99 0.78 -20.09
#